data_AF-A0A416S3B1-F1
#
_entry.id   AF-A0A416S3B1-F1
#
_cell.length_a   1.000
_cell.length_b   1.000
_cell.length_c   1.000
_cell.angle_alpha   90.00
_cell.angle_beta   90.00
_cell.angle_gamma   90.00
#
_symmetry.space_group_name_H-M   'P 1'
#
loop_
_entity.id
_entity.type
_entity.pdbx_description
1 polymer ?
#
loop_
_entity_poly.entity_id
_entity_poly.type
_entity_poly.pdbx_seq_one_letter_code
_entity_poly.pdbx_strand_id
1 'polypeptide(L)'
;MLIPTVKAKEFEKFGFKKCKGISSDLECYYLCVARGKKMLFVSDVYFEVNDWRDDDPRIHANPNCRYRNRKTSLDIIYELIKAGMLKSSFEKERR
;
A
#
# COMPACT_ATOMS: atom_id res chain seq x y z
N MET A 1 6.67 13.19 2.77
CA MET A 1 5.87 11.95 2.94
C MET A 1 5.43 11.49 1.55
N LEU A 2 5.17 10.21 1.35
CA LEU A 2 4.54 9.76 0.10
C LEU A 2 3.03 9.90 0.23
N ILE A 3 2.39 10.40 -0.81
CA ILE A 3 0.94 10.52 -0.90
C ILE A 3 0.43 9.87 -2.19
N PRO A 4 -0.77 9.28 -2.16
CA PRO A 4 -1.46 8.81 -3.36
C PRO A 4 -1.72 9.95 -4.34
N THR A 5 -1.64 9.64 -5.63
CA THR A 5 -2.02 10.55 -6.74
C THR A 5 -3.34 10.15 -7.40
N VAL A 6 -3.81 8.94 -7.12
CA VAL A 6 -5.02 8.31 -7.66
C VAL A 6 -5.83 7.71 -6.53
N LYS A 7 -7.09 7.33 -6.82
CA LYS A 7 -7.94 6.62 -5.86
C LYS A 7 -7.28 5.30 -5.42
N ALA A 8 -7.43 4.95 -4.15
CA ALA A 8 -6.81 3.77 -3.54
C ALA A 8 -7.17 2.46 -4.25
N LYS A 9 -8.39 2.37 -4.81
CA LYS A 9 -8.83 1.23 -5.60
C LYS A 9 -7.91 0.90 -6.79
N GLU A 10 -7.27 1.90 -7.39
CA GLU A 10 -6.36 1.68 -8.52
C GLU A 10 -5.12 0.86 -8.12
N PHE A 11 -4.78 0.80 -6.83
CA PHE A 11 -3.66 0.00 -6.32
C PHE A 11 -3.92 -1.50 -6.39
N GLU A 12 -5.16 -1.96 -6.60
CA GLU A 12 -5.47 -3.37 -6.87
C GLU A 12 -4.68 -3.91 -8.09
N LYS A 13 -4.36 -3.04 -9.08
CA LYS A 13 -3.51 -3.38 -10.24
C LYS A 13 -2.11 -3.82 -9.83
N PHE A 14 -1.63 -3.39 -8.67
CA PHE A 14 -0.34 -3.75 -8.08
C PHE A 14 -0.45 -4.88 -7.05
N GLY A 15 -1.63 -5.48 -6.93
CA GLY A 15 -1.91 -6.61 -6.04
C GLY A 15 -2.33 -6.22 -4.63
N PHE A 16 -2.63 -4.94 -4.36
CA PHE A 16 -3.25 -4.55 -3.10
C PHE A 16 -4.65 -5.15 -2.97
N LYS A 17 -5.11 -5.36 -1.73
CA LYS A 17 -6.43 -5.90 -1.42
C LYS A 17 -7.16 -4.98 -0.45
N LYS A 18 -8.48 -4.84 -0.60
CA LYS A 18 -9.31 -4.05 0.31
C LYS A 18 -9.24 -4.57 1.75
N CYS A 19 -9.14 -3.68 2.73
CA CYS A 19 -9.09 -4.01 4.15
C CYS A 19 -10.42 -4.63 4.65
N LYS A 20 -10.39 -5.48 5.69
CA LYS A 20 -11.57 -6.20 6.22
C LYS A 20 -12.20 -5.59 7.48
N GLY A 21 -11.43 -4.86 8.29
CA GLY A 21 -11.86 -4.28 9.58
C GLY A 21 -12.07 -2.76 9.59
N ILE A 22 -12.22 -2.14 8.43
CA ILE A 22 -12.50 -0.71 8.28
C ILE A 22 -13.86 -0.58 7.60
N SER A 23 -14.62 0.50 7.89
CA SER A 23 -15.86 0.81 7.16
C SER A 23 -15.65 0.65 5.65
N SER A 24 -16.58 -0.03 4.97
CA SER A 24 -16.51 -0.27 3.53
C SER A 24 -16.48 1.01 2.70
N ASP A 25 -16.97 2.11 3.28
CA ASP A 25 -17.03 3.43 2.66
C ASP A 25 -15.65 4.10 2.63
N LEU A 26 -14.74 3.64 3.49
CA LEU A 26 -13.35 4.04 3.47
C LEU A 26 -12.61 3.11 2.50
N GLU A 27 -12.27 3.65 1.34
CA GLU A 27 -11.48 2.96 0.30
C GLU A 27 -10.03 2.76 0.78
N CYS A 28 -9.83 1.78 1.67
CA CYS A 28 -8.55 1.43 2.25
C CYS A 28 -8.07 0.06 1.77
N TYR A 29 -6.79 -0.01 1.39
CA TYR A 29 -6.18 -1.20 0.81
C TYR A 29 -4.83 -1.49 1.46
N TYR A 30 -4.42 -2.75 1.41
CA TYR A 30 -3.15 -3.22 1.96
C TYR A 30 -2.43 -4.22 1.06
N LEU A 31 -1.10 -4.30 1.22
CA LEU A 31 -0.26 -5.32 0.63
C LEU A 31 0.79 -5.79 1.64
N CYS A 32 0.81 -7.09 1.94
CA CYS A 32 1.82 -7.67 2.82
C CYS A 32 3.08 -8.05 2.04
N VAL A 33 4.24 -7.67 2.58
CA VAL A 33 5.57 -7.95 2.03
C VAL A 33 6.34 -8.80 3.05
N ALA A 34 6.53 -10.08 2.74
CA ALA A 34 7.20 -11.03 3.64
C ALA A 34 8.64 -10.61 3.97
N ARG A 35 9.37 -10.09 2.99
CA ARG A 35 10.74 -9.60 3.19
C ARG A 35 10.72 -8.31 4.00
N GLY A 36 11.30 -8.38 5.19
CA GLY A 36 11.27 -7.28 6.16
C GLY A 36 9.96 -7.17 6.94
N LYS A 37 9.03 -8.14 6.78
CA LYS A 37 7.73 -8.19 7.47
C LYS A 37 7.03 -6.83 7.49
N LYS A 38 6.79 -6.27 6.30
CA LYS A 38 6.15 -4.96 6.14
C LYS A 38 4.75 -5.09 5.54
N MET A 39 3.89 -4.14 5.85
CA MET A 39 2.56 -3.99 5.27
C MET A 39 2.45 -2.59 4.69
N LEU A 40 2.22 -2.50 3.37
CA LEU A 40 1.93 -1.24 2.71
C LEU A 40 0.45 -0.95 2.85
N PHE A 41 0.10 0.20 3.42
CA PHE A 41 -1.27 0.66 3.59
C PHE A 41 -1.53 1.88 2.71
N VAL A 42 -2.71 1.94 2.10
CA VAL A 42 -3.12 3.08 1.28
C VAL A 42 -4.61 3.38 1.44
N SER A 43 -4.94 4.67 1.50
CA SER A 43 -6.28 5.23 1.32
C SER A 43 -6.26 6.26 0.18
N ASP A 44 -7.37 6.94 -0.11
CA ASP A 44 -7.40 7.98 -1.14
C ASP A 44 -6.50 9.19 -0.83
N VAL A 45 -6.11 9.38 0.43
CA VAL A 45 -5.37 10.57 0.90
C VAL A 45 -4.05 10.25 1.60
N TYR A 46 -3.80 8.98 1.95
CA TYR A 46 -2.70 8.59 2.82
C TYR A 46 -2.01 7.31 2.35
N PHE A 47 -0.69 7.24 2.51
CA PHE A 47 0.12 6.06 2.26
C PHE A 47 1.12 5.84 3.40
N GLU A 48 1.28 4.59 3.84
CA GLU A 48 2.16 4.25 4.95
C GLU A 48 2.78 2.86 4.80
N VAL A 49 3.97 2.71 5.40
CA VAL A 49 4.65 1.43 5.55
C VAL A 49 4.62 1.03 7.01
N ASN A 50 3.80 0.04 7.32
CA ASN A 50 3.64 -0.50 8.66
C ASN A 50 4.45 -1.79 8.85
N ASP A 51 4.70 -2.17 10.09
CA ASP A 51 5.09 -3.55 10.39
C ASP A 51 3.90 -4.47 10.14
N TRP A 52 4.16 -5.60 9.48
CA TRP A 52 3.16 -6.63 9.31
C TRP A 52 3.05 -7.40 10.63
N ARG A 53 1.93 -7.18 11.31
CA ARG A 53 1.53 -7.89 12.53
C ARG A 53 0.44 -8.91 12.21
N ASP A 54 0.51 -10.07 12.87
CA ASP A 54 -0.42 -11.18 12.63
C ASP A 54 -1.84 -10.88 13.14
N ASP A 55 -1.98 -9.93 14.06
CA ASP A 55 -3.22 -9.51 14.70
C ASP A 55 -3.83 -8.21 14.13
N ASP A 56 -3.28 -7.68 13.02
CA ASP A 56 -3.80 -6.43 12.43
C ASP A 56 -5.22 -6.65 11.85
N PRO A 57 -6.26 -5.97 12.38
CA PRO A 57 -7.65 -6.21 11.97
C PRO A 57 -7.94 -5.78 10.53
N ARG A 58 -7.03 -5.04 9.89
CA ARG A 58 -7.15 -4.62 8.48
C ARG A 58 -6.81 -5.76 7.54
N ILE A 59 -5.98 -6.71 7.99
CA ILE A 59 -5.48 -7.84 7.21
C ILE A 59 -6.48 -9.00 7.27
N HIS A 60 -6.70 -9.66 6.13
CA HIS A 60 -7.55 -10.84 6.08
C HIS A 60 -6.87 -12.03 6.78
N ALA A 61 -7.66 -12.99 7.29
CA ALA A 61 -7.15 -14.21 7.93
C ALA A 61 -6.05 -14.91 7.11
N ASN A 62 -6.18 -14.88 5.78
CA ASN A 62 -5.08 -15.18 4.86
C ASN A 62 -4.42 -13.88 4.42
N PRO A 63 -3.19 -13.58 4.89
CA PRO A 63 -2.49 -12.34 4.56
C PRO A 63 -2.21 -12.28 3.06
N ASN A 64 -2.43 -11.09 2.47
CA ASN A 64 -2.26 -10.87 1.04
C ASN A 64 -0.77 -10.66 0.72
N CYS A 65 -0.02 -11.77 0.70
CA CYS A 65 1.41 -11.77 0.45
C CYS A 65 1.79 -12.74 -0.68
N ARG A 66 2.64 -12.27 -1.60
CA ARG A 66 3.32 -13.13 -2.58
C ARG A 66 4.63 -13.63 -1.98
N TYR A 67 4.60 -14.67 -1.15
CA TYR A 67 5.76 -15.17 -0.41
C TYR A 67 7.00 -15.50 -1.26
N ARG A 68 6.82 -15.89 -2.52
CA ARG A 68 7.93 -16.17 -3.46
C ARG A 68 8.56 -14.92 -4.06
N ASN A 69 7.90 -13.77 -3.93
CA ASN A 69 8.40 -12.50 -4.45
C ASN A 69 9.66 -12.07 -3.66
N ARG A 70 10.70 -11.66 -4.38
CA ARG A 70 11.96 -11.19 -3.79
C ARG A 70 12.00 -9.69 -3.53
N LYS A 71 11.00 -8.96 -4.03
CA LYS A 71 10.86 -7.51 -3.80
C LYS A 71 10.66 -7.19 -2.33
N THR A 72 11.34 -6.15 -1.86
CA THR A 72 11.13 -5.49 -0.58
C THR A 72 10.01 -4.45 -0.68
N SER A 73 9.63 -3.85 0.45
CA SER A 73 8.70 -2.71 0.44
C SER A 73 9.25 -1.53 -0.38
N LEU A 74 10.57 -1.27 -0.33
CA LEU A 74 11.21 -0.20 -1.09
C LEU A 74 11.13 -0.44 -2.60
N ASP A 75 11.33 -1.68 -3.06
CA ASP A 75 11.23 -2.01 -4.48
C ASP A 75 9.80 -1.76 -5.01
N ILE A 76 8.79 -2.17 -4.24
CA ILE A 76 7.38 -1.94 -4.60
C ILE A 76 7.05 -0.44 -4.58
N ILE A 77 7.51 0.29 -3.58
CA ILE A 77 7.30 1.75 -3.49
C ILE A 77 7.92 2.46 -4.70
N TYR A 78 9.13 2.05 -5.10
CA TYR A 78 9.78 2.60 -6.29
C TYR A 78 8.95 2.35 -7.57
N GLU A 79 8.40 1.15 -7.74
CA GLU A 79 7.51 0.82 -8.86
C GLU A 79 6.23 1.67 -8.84
N LEU A 80 5.62 1.86 -7.67
CA LEU A 80 4.44 2.71 -7.51
C LEU A 80 4.73 4.18 -7.87
N ILE A 81 5.88 4.71 -7.46
CA ILE A 81 6.30 6.06 -7.84
C ILE A 81 6.52 6.16 -9.35
N LYS A 82 7.22 5.18 -9.94
CA LYS A 82 7.48 5.14 -11.40
C LYS A 82 6.21 5.02 -12.23
N ALA A 83 5.19 4.35 -11.70
CA ALA A 83 3.86 4.26 -12.30
C ALA A 83 2.98 5.49 -12.03
N GLY A 84 3.48 6.49 -11.31
CA GLY A 84 2.75 7.71 -10.99
C GLY A 84 1.62 7.50 -9.99
N MET A 85 1.65 6.43 -9.18
CA MET A 85 0.65 6.12 -8.14
C MET A 85 0.93 6.85 -6.82
N LEU A 86 2.20 7.15 -6.57
CA LEU A 86 2.67 7.85 -5.38
C LEU A 86 3.54 9.02 -5.80
N LYS A 87 3.41 10.14 -5.09
CA LYS A 87 4.32 11.29 -5.21
C LYS A 87 4.78 11.78 -3.85
N SER A 88 5.84 12.58 -3.84
CA SER A 88 6.26 13.25 -2.62
C SER A 88 5.30 14.40 -2.31
N SER A 89 4.86 14.50 -1.05
CA SER A 89 4.13 15.67 -0.55
C SER A 89 4.94 16.97 -0.62
N PHE A 90 6.27 16.87 -0.81
CA PHE A 90 7.18 18.01 -0.97
C PHE A 90 7.45 18.36 -2.44
N GLU A 91 6.91 17.59 -3.38
CA GLU A 91 7.04 17.88 -4.80
C GLU A 91 6.26 19.16 -5.11
N LYS A 92 6.99 20.23 -5.48
CA LYS A 92 6.38 21.47 -5.92
C LYS A 92 5.68 21.19 -7.25
N GLU A 93 4.43 21.64 -7.38
CA GLU A 93 3.79 21.72 -8.69
C GLU A 93 4.73 22.50 -9.61
N ARG A 94 5.21 21.82 -10.66
CA ARG A 94 5.94 22.50 -11.73
C ARG A 94 4.92 23.42 -12.40
N ARG A 95 4.99 24.71 -12.06
CA ARG A 95 4.33 25.80 -12.78
C ARG A 95 4.85 25.85 -14.22
#